data_AF-R5P2L0-F1
#
_entry.id   AF-R5P2L0-F1
#
_cell.length_a   1.000
_cell.length_b   1.000
_cell.length_c   1.000
_cell.angle_alpha   90.00
_cell.angle_beta   90.00
_cell.angle_gamma   90.00
#
_symmetry.space_group_name_H-M   'P 1'
#
loop_
_entity.id
_entity.type
_entity.pdbx_description
1 polymer ?
#
loop_
_entity_poly.entity_id
_entity_poly.type
_entity_poly.pdbx_seq_one_letter_code
_entity_poly.pdbx_strand_id
1 'polypeptide(L)'
;MDNCNIIEKLQGKKLGVIDRASSMLCLGFGSKYIDDTYKGIHNLEVYEFRIHVQCAWRIVNNRLGNIIVASEDIYEPKENGIVPESFDWELKDNNMFDDKAKKWFELTENIYVDRIYINKFKDLFIDFSDNSTFQTFLNYSSDSECWRIFGKDIINGVKLPHFVVCGNDS
;
A
#
# COMPACT_ATOMS: atom_id res chain seq x y z
N MET A 1 -24.42 1.07 16.55
CA MET A 1 -23.99 1.95 15.45
C MET A 1 -23.01 1.13 14.65
N ASP A 2 -23.53 0.46 13.61
CA ASP A 2 -22.76 -0.48 12.82
C ASP A 2 -21.83 0.28 11.87
N ASN A 3 -20.72 0.76 12.43
CA ASN A 3 -19.52 1.09 11.68
C ASN A 3 -18.98 -0.23 11.13
N CYS A 4 -19.58 -0.74 10.05
CA CYS A 4 -19.03 -1.83 9.26
C CYS A 4 -17.57 -1.47 8.95
N ASN A 5 -16.66 -2.16 9.64
CA ASN A 5 -15.26 -1.80 9.75
C ASN A 5 -14.66 -1.77 8.34
N ILE A 6 -14.15 -0.62 7.88
CA ILE A 6 -13.57 -0.51 6.52
C ILE A 6 -12.51 -1.58 6.27
N ILE A 7 -11.82 -2.01 7.32
CA ILE A 7 -10.84 -3.10 7.30
C ILE A 7 -11.51 -4.39 6.82
N GLU A 8 -12.66 -4.77 7.37
CA GLU A 8 -13.37 -6.00 6.99
C GLU A 8 -13.85 -5.95 5.52
N LYS A 9 -14.15 -4.74 5.01
CA LYS A 9 -14.57 -4.56 3.61
C LYS A 9 -13.44 -4.79 2.59
N LEU A 10 -12.17 -4.77 3.03
CA LEU A 10 -11.04 -5.11 2.17
C LEU A 10 -10.90 -6.62 1.95
N GLN A 11 -11.47 -7.46 2.84
CA GLN A 11 -11.35 -8.90 2.69
C GLN A 11 -12.03 -9.39 1.40
N GLY A 12 -11.35 -10.27 0.66
CA GLY A 12 -11.76 -10.76 -0.65
C GLY A 12 -11.57 -9.75 -1.80
N LYS A 13 -11.12 -8.52 -1.53
CA LYS A 13 -10.84 -7.54 -2.59
C LYS A 13 -9.54 -7.87 -3.30
N LYS A 14 -9.54 -7.70 -4.63
CA LYS A 14 -8.35 -7.84 -5.46
C LYS A 14 -7.39 -6.69 -5.18
N LEU A 15 -6.09 -6.97 -5.02
CA LEU A 15 -5.05 -5.95 -5.11
C LEU A 15 -4.93 -5.53 -6.59
N GLY A 16 -5.25 -4.28 -6.86
CA GLY A 16 -5.29 -3.74 -8.22
C GLY A 16 -4.11 -2.87 -8.59
N VAL A 17 -3.44 -2.28 -7.60
CA VAL A 17 -2.23 -1.48 -7.83
C VAL A 17 -1.34 -1.47 -6.59
N ILE A 18 -0.03 -1.47 -6.84
CA ILE A 18 1.04 -1.10 -5.92
C ILE A 18 1.85 0.02 -6.59
N ASP A 19 1.92 1.18 -5.98
CA ASP A 19 2.62 2.37 -6.48
C ASP A 19 3.14 3.19 -5.30
N ARG A 20 3.75 4.36 -5.57
CA ARG A 20 4.18 5.31 -4.54
C ARG A 20 3.90 6.75 -4.94
N ALA A 21 3.81 7.60 -3.93
CA ALA A 21 3.87 9.06 -4.08
C ALA A 21 5.04 9.58 -3.24
N SER A 22 6.15 9.93 -3.88
CA SER A 22 7.46 10.09 -3.21
C SER A 22 7.79 8.82 -2.42
N SER A 23 7.98 8.89 -1.10
CA SER A 23 8.26 7.73 -0.24
C SER A 23 7.02 7.03 0.35
N MET A 24 5.82 7.57 0.12
CA MET A 24 4.58 6.96 0.60
C MET A 24 4.15 5.82 -0.32
N LEU A 25 4.00 4.61 0.23
CA LEU A 25 3.41 3.48 -0.48
C LEU A 25 1.91 3.72 -0.69
N CYS A 26 1.43 3.43 -1.89
CA CYS A 26 0.05 3.53 -2.31
C CYS A 26 -0.45 2.18 -2.82
N LEU A 27 -1.34 1.53 -2.08
CA LEU A 27 -2.02 0.30 -2.50
C LEU A 27 -3.47 0.61 -2.88
N GLY A 28 -3.98 -0.04 -3.93
CA GLY A 28 -5.38 0.07 -4.34
C GLY A 28 -6.05 -1.28 -4.46
N PHE A 29 -7.29 -1.38 -3.98
CA PHE A 29 -8.03 -2.63 -3.88
C PHE A 29 -9.44 -2.52 -4.46
N GLY A 30 -9.96 -3.66 -4.96
CA GLY A 30 -11.32 -3.79 -5.46
C GLY A 30 -11.50 -3.24 -6.87
N SER A 31 -12.70 -2.72 -7.15
CA SER A 31 -13.04 -2.19 -8.47
C SER A 31 -12.16 -0.99 -8.85
N LYS A 32 -11.72 -0.94 -10.11
CA LYS A 32 -11.05 0.22 -10.70
C LYS A 32 -12.08 1.18 -11.28
N TYR A 33 -11.87 2.48 -11.06
CA TYR A 33 -12.66 3.57 -11.60
C TYR A 33 -11.74 4.58 -12.26
N ILE A 34 -12.28 5.33 -13.21
CA ILE A 34 -11.65 6.52 -13.77
C ILE A 34 -12.27 7.75 -13.12
N ASP A 35 -11.45 8.68 -12.65
CA ASP A 35 -11.84 9.97 -12.11
C ASP A 35 -11.30 11.09 -12.98
N ASP A 36 -12.19 11.90 -13.55
CA ASP A 36 -11.85 13.05 -14.40
C ASP A 36 -11.98 14.39 -13.66
N THR A 37 -12.30 14.37 -12.37
CA THR A 37 -12.67 15.56 -11.59
C THR A 37 -11.56 16.04 -10.66
N TYR A 38 -10.52 15.23 -10.44
CA TYR A 38 -9.47 15.56 -9.48
C TYR A 38 -8.47 16.58 -10.03
N LYS A 39 -8.59 17.84 -9.58
CA LYS A 39 -7.61 18.94 -9.82
C LYS A 39 -7.15 19.09 -11.28
N GLY A 40 -8.02 18.83 -12.25
CA GLY A 40 -7.70 18.93 -13.67
C GLY A 40 -6.86 17.78 -14.24
N ILE A 41 -6.66 16.70 -13.48
CA ILE A 41 -6.08 15.46 -13.99
C ILE A 41 -7.21 14.66 -14.65
N HIS A 42 -7.08 14.45 -15.96
CA HIS A 42 -7.97 13.58 -16.72
C HIS A 42 -7.52 12.13 -16.64
N ASN A 43 -8.47 11.21 -16.65
CA ASN A 43 -8.27 9.77 -16.63
C ASN A 43 -7.49 9.24 -15.40
N LEU A 44 -7.70 9.82 -14.21
CA LEU A 44 -7.01 9.33 -13.01
C LEU A 44 -7.57 7.96 -12.61
N GLU A 45 -6.71 6.93 -12.60
CA GLU A 45 -7.09 5.61 -12.11
C GLU A 45 -7.21 5.61 -10.58
N VAL A 46 -8.44 5.37 -10.09
CA VAL A 46 -8.75 5.21 -8.66
C VAL A 46 -9.34 3.84 -8.38
N TYR A 47 -9.23 3.39 -7.13
CA TYR A 47 -9.69 2.08 -6.70
C TYR A 47 -10.73 2.22 -5.59
N GLU A 48 -11.59 1.20 -5.46
CA GLU A 48 -12.68 1.16 -4.47
C GLU A 48 -12.17 1.46 -3.05
N PHE A 49 -11.04 0.86 -2.69
CA PHE A 49 -10.30 1.15 -1.46
C PHE A 49 -8.84 1.48 -1.76
N ARG A 50 -8.25 2.30 -0.91
CA ARG A 50 -6.85 2.70 -0.95
C ARG A 50 -6.23 2.56 0.42
N ILE A 51 -4.96 2.17 0.44
CA ILE A 51 -4.11 2.21 1.63
C ILE A 51 -2.89 3.05 1.32
N HIS A 52 -2.65 4.06 2.15
CA HIS A 52 -1.43 4.86 2.10
C HIS A 52 -0.59 4.56 3.34
N VAL A 53 0.72 4.41 3.16
CA VAL A 53 1.64 4.00 4.24
C VAL A 53 2.89 4.88 4.21
N GLN A 54 3.18 5.50 5.34
CA GLN A 54 4.32 6.40 5.56
C GLN A 54 5.21 5.96 6.74
N CYS A 55 5.04 4.73 7.24
CA CYS A 55 5.93 4.09 8.21
C CYS A 55 6.74 2.97 7.56
N ALA A 56 7.57 2.27 8.33
CA ALA A 56 8.29 1.10 7.83
C ALA A 56 7.29 0.01 7.40
N TRP A 57 7.56 -0.67 6.29
CA TRP A 57 6.70 -1.73 5.78
C TRP A 57 7.47 -2.72 4.92
N ARG A 58 6.89 -3.91 4.73
CA ARG A 58 7.41 -4.92 3.80
C ARG A 58 6.32 -5.84 3.26
N ILE A 59 6.58 -6.44 2.11
CA ILE A 59 5.88 -7.60 1.59
C ILE A 59 6.84 -8.79 1.66
N VAL A 60 6.40 -9.87 2.28
CA VAL A 60 7.20 -11.11 2.42
C VAL A 60 6.56 -12.26 1.68
N ASN A 61 7.36 -13.18 1.17
CA ASN A 61 6.88 -14.47 0.70
C ASN A 61 6.94 -15.48 1.85
N ASN A 62 5.80 -15.90 2.39
CA ASN A 62 5.78 -16.81 3.54
C ASN A 62 6.25 -18.23 3.18
N ARG A 63 6.13 -18.62 1.90
CA ARG A 63 6.56 -19.95 1.43
C ARG A 63 8.07 -20.05 1.34
N LEU A 64 8.71 -19.02 0.81
CA LEU A 64 10.17 -18.99 0.59
C LEU A 64 10.94 -18.39 1.77
N GLY A 65 10.28 -17.65 2.66
CA GLY A 65 10.90 -17.06 3.85
C GLY A 65 11.79 -15.85 3.55
N ASN A 66 11.46 -15.06 2.53
CA ASN A 66 12.23 -13.88 2.13
C ASN A 66 11.36 -12.63 1.99
N ILE A 67 12.02 -11.46 2.05
CA ILE A 67 11.41 -10.18 1.71
C ILE A 67 11.33 -10.07 0.19
N ILE A 68 10.14 -9.73 -0.32
CA ILE A 68 9.91 -9.45 -1.74
C ILE A 68 10.28 -7.99 -2.03
N VAL A 69 9.70 -7.07 -1.26
CA VAL A 69 9.92 -5.62 -1.36
C VAL A 69 9.67 -4.97 0.00
N ALA A 70 10.41 -3.91 0.34
CA ALA A 70 10.30 -3.18 1.61
C ALA A 70 10.44 -1.66 1.42
N SER A 71 10.11 -0.90 2.46
CA SER A 71 10.17 0.57 2.46
C SER A 71 11.53 1.14 2.05
N GLU A 72 12.62 0.53 2.51
CA GLU A 72 13.99 1.00 2.20
C GLU A 72 14.38 0.79 0.73
N ASP A 73 13.71 -0.13 0.00
CA ASP A 73 13.97 -0.31 -1.44
C ASP A 73 13.63 0.95 -2.25
N ILE A 74 12.88 1.91 -1.69
CA ILE A 74 12.61 3.21 -2.32
C ILE A 74 13.90 4.03 -2.48
N TYR A 75 14.83 3.92 -1.52
CA TYR A 75 16.04 4.74 -1.47
C TYR A 75 17.26 4.07 -2.10
N GLU A 76 17.06 2.91 -2.72
CA GLU A 76 18.13 2.10 -3.31
C GLU A 76 18.02 2.09 -4.85
N PRO A 77 19.14 2.09 -5.58
CA PRO A 77 19.14 1.93 -7.03
C PRO A 77 18.63 0.53 -7.42
N LYS A 78 18.09 0.39 -8.64
CA LYS A 78 17.56 -0.91 -9.14
C LYS A 78 18.57 -2.05 -9.10
N GLU A 79 19.84 -1.73 -9.30
CA GLU A 79 20.94 -2.70 -9.32
C GLU A 79 21.76 -2.58 -8.05
N ASN A 80 22.06 -3.73 -7.43
CA ASN A 80 22.95 -3.79 -6.28
C ASN A 80 24.35 -3.31 -6.68
N GLY A 81 24.94 -2.40 -5.90
CA GLY A 81 26.31 -1.94 -6.14
C GLY A 81 26.54 -0.52 -5.68
N ILE A 82 27.43 0.18 -6.38
CA ILE A 82 27.74 1.58 -6.12
C ILE A 82 26.56 2.42 -6.59
N VAL A 83 25.94 3.16 -5.67
CA VAL A 83 24.90 4.14 -5.98
C VAL A 83 25.53 5.25 -6.84
N PRO A 84 25.08 5.45 -8.09
CA PRO A 84 25.57 6.54 -8.92
C PRO A 84 25.27 7.89 -8.27
N GLU A 85 26.17 8.88 -8.38
CA GLU A 85 25.89 10.25 -7.88
C GLU A 85 24.64 10.86 -8.55
N SER A 86 24.29 10.40 -9.75
CA SER A 86 23.09 10.81 -10.48
C SER A 86 21.82 10.07 -10.05
N PHE A 87 21.88 9.18 -9.06
CA PHE A 87 20.71 8.46 -8.59
C PHE A 87 19.76 9.41 -7.87
N ASP A 88 18.54 9.48 -8.38
CA ASP A 88 17.44 10.22 -7.78
C ASP A 88 16.28 9.25 -7.51
N TRP A 89 16.06 8.98 -6.22
CA TRP A 89 15.01 8.08 -5.74
C TRP A 89 13.61 8.67 -5.90
N GLU A 90 13.48 9.99 -6.05
CA GLU A 90 12.19 10.64 -6.25
C GLU A 90 11.64 10.35 -7.65
N LEU A 91 12.51 10.18 -8.65
CA LEU A 91 12.11 9.83 -10.02
C LEU A 91 11.38 8.49 -10.03
N LYS A 92 10.19 8.48 -10.64
CA LYS A 92 9.37 7.27 -10.82
C LYS A 92 10.09 6.27 -11.72
N ASP A 93 9.86 4.99 -11.46
CA ASP A 93 10.47 3.88 -12.20
C ASP A 93 12.00 3.93 -12.18
N ASN A 94 12.62 4.41 -11.10
CA ASN A 94 14.06 4.62 -11.01
C ASN A 94 14.72 3.91 -9.81
N ASN A 95 13.94 3.45 -8.83
CA ASN A 95 14.49 2.80 -7.64
C ASN A 95 14.15 1.30 -7.56
N MET A 96 14.75 0.62 -6.58
CA MET A 96 14.60 -0.82 -6.38
C MET A 96 13.17 -1.22 -6.02
N PHE A 97 12.43 -0.36 -5.31
CA PHE A 97 11.00 -0.56 -5.04
C PHE A 97 10.22 -0.66 -6.34
N ASP A 98 10.39 0.29 -7.26
CA ASP A 98 9.62 0.35 -8.51
C ASP A 98 9.81 -0.95 -9.32
N ASP A 99 11.04 -1.45 -9.38
CA ASP A 99 11.38 -2.70 -10.09
C ASP A 99 10.83 -3.95 -9.38
N LYS A 100 11.04 -4.09 -8.06
CA LYS A 100 10.60 -5.25 -7.28
C LYS A 100 9.07 -5.33 -7.18
N ALA A 101 8.41 -4.21 -6.92
CA ALA A 101 6.95 -4.15 -6.79
C ALA A 101 6.29 -4.53 -8.11
N LYS A 102 6.79 -4.00 -9.25
CA LYS A 102 6.32 -4.35 -10.58
C LYS A 102 6.52 -5.84 -10.87
N LYS A 103 7.73 -6.38 -10.66
CA LYS A 103 8.03 -7.80 -10.88
C LYS A 103 7.13 -8.72 -10.06
N TRP A 104 6.95 -8.43 -8.77
CA TRP A 104 6.06 -9.22 -7.93
C TRP A 104 4.63 -9.15 -8.46
N PHE A 105 4.10 -7.95 -8.68
CA PHE A 105 2.72 -7.73 -9.09
C PHE A 105 2.38 -8.34 -10.47
N GLU A 106 3.31 -8.30 -11.43
CA GLU A 106 3.15 -8.89 -12.77
C GLU A 106 3.22 -10.42 -12.76
N LEU A 107 4.02 -11.02 -11.87
CA LEU A 107 4.14 -12.48 -11.75
C LEU A 107 2.93 -13.11 -11.05
N THR A 108 2.24 -12.33 -10.24
CA THR A 108 1.11 -12.78 -9.42
C THR A 108 -0.21 -12.33 -10.05
N GLU A 109 -0.66 -13.07 -11.06
CA GLU A 109 -1.99 -12.79 -11.63
C GLU A 109 -3.07 -12.98 -10.56
N ASN A 110 -3.87 -11.93 -10.34
CA ASN A 110 -5.04 -11.96 -9.44
C ASN A 110 -4.72 -12.24 -7.96
N ILE A 111 -3.98 -11.33 -7.32
CA ILE A 111 -3.84 -11.32 -5.86
C ILE A 111 -5.13 -10.81 -5.20
N TYR A 112 -5.65 -11.55 -4.23
CA TYR A 112 -6.77 -11.14 -3.37
C TYR A 112 -6.34 -11.06 -1.91
N VAL A 113 -7.06 -10.25 -1.14
CA VAL A 113 -6.93 -10.21 0.32
C VAL A 113 -7.62 -11.44 0.92
N ASP A 114 -6.85 -12.37 1.46
CA ASP A 114 -7.37 -13.53 2.18
C ASP A 114 -7.78 -13.16 3.61
N ARG A 115 -6.91 -12.39 4.27
CA ARG A 115 -7.09 -11.93 5.65
C ARG A 115 -6.49 -10.55 5.83
N ILE A 116 -7.13 -9.74 6.65
CA ILE A 116 -6.61 -8.44 7.07
C ILE A 116 -6.85 -8.28 8.57
N TYR A 117 -5.83 -7.80 9.29
CA TYR A 117 -5.94 -7.59 10.73
C TYR A 117 -4.93 -6.54 11.21
N ILE A 118 -5.18 -6.04 12.41
CA ILE A 118 -4.31 -5.08 13.09
C ILE A 118 -3.84 -5.72 14.39
N ASN A 119 -2.53 -5.65 14.68
CA ASN A 119 -2.00 -6.17 15.93
C ASN A 119 -2.19 -5.16 17.10
N LYS A 120 -1.70 -5.50 18.29
CA LYS A 120 -1.80 -4.63 19.46
C LYS A 120 -1.03 -3.30 19.35
N PHE A 121 0.00 -3.24 18.50
CA PHE A 121 0.83 -2.06 18.22
C PHE A 121 0.31 -1.24 17.04
N LYS A 122 -0.90 -1.55 16.56
CA LYS A 122 -1.52 -0.93 15.37
C LYS A 122 -0.80 -1.20 14.05
N ASP A 123 0.06 -2.20 13.98
CA ASP A 123 0.60 -2.65 12.71
C ASP A 123 -0.49 -3.33 11.89
N LEU A 124 -0.58 -2.97 10.62
CA LEU A 124 -1.47 -3.55 9.65
C LEU A 124 -0.83 -4.77 9.00
N PHE A 125 -1.59 -5.87 8.95
CA PHE A 125 -1.24 -7.09 8.25
C PHE A 125 -2.30 -7.42 7.21
N ILE A 126 -1.85 -7.76 6.00
CA ILE A 126 -2.69 -8.25 4.92
C ILE A 126 -2.06 -9.52 4.38
N ASP A 127 -2.73 -10.66 4.60
CA ASP A 127 -2.36 -11.93 3.98
C ASP A 127 -3.03 -12.01 2.61
N PHE A 128 -2.23 -12.33 1.61
CA PHE A 128 -2.64 -12.43 0.22
C PHE A 128 -2.81 -13.88 -0.22
N SER A 129 -3.66 -14.08 -1.22
CA SER A 129 -3.98 -15.39 -1.81
C SER A 129 -2.77 -16.12 -2.43
N ASP A 130 -1.67 -15.42 -2.70
CA ASP A 130 -0.43 -15.98 -3.24
C ASP A 130 0.55 -16.46 -2.15
N ASN A 131 0.16 -16.45 -0.87
CA ASN A 131 1.01 -16.69 0.32
C ASN A 131 2.02 -15.56 0.63
N SER A 132 1.88 -14.39 0.01
CA SER A 132 2.60 -13.21 0.47
C SER A 132 1.84 -12.51 1.59
N THR A 133 2.57 -11.75 2.42
CA THR A 133 1.94 -10.91 3.47
C THR A 133 2.54 -9.51 3.40
N PHE A 134 1.67 -8.50 3.33
CA PHE A 134 2.03 -7.11 3.59
C PHE A 134 1.98 -6.82 5.09
N GLN A 135 2.99 -6.11 5.60
CA GLN A 135 3.17 -5.80 7.02
C GLN A 135 3.64 -4.36 7.17
N THR A 136 3.03 -3.59 8.06
CA THR A 136 3.60 -2.33 8.54
C THR A 136 4.33 -2.54 9.87
N PHE A 137 5.19 -1.59 10.21
CA PHE A 137 5.83 -1.48 11.52
C PHE A 137 5.78 -0.02 11.93
N LEU A 138 4.89 0.31 12.87
CA LEU A 138 4.86 1.65 13.45
C LEU A 138 6.23 1.94 14.08
N ASN A 139 6.87 2.98 13.55
CA ASN A 139 8.21 3.42 13.96
C ASN A 139 8.23 4.89 14.39
N TYR A 140 7.06 5.47 14.63
CA TYR A 140 6.90 6.83 15.16
C TYR A 140 6.35 6.78 16.58
N SER A 141 6.87 7.64 17.46
CA SER A 141 6.30 7.90 18.79
C SER A 141 5.53 9.23 18.85
N SER A 142 5.48 9.96 17.74
CA SER A 142 4.76 11.22 17.56
C SER A 142 3.33 10.99 17.06
N ASP A 143 2.58 12.06 16.88
CA ASP A 143 1.26 12.08 16.22
C ASP A 143 1.34 11.97 14.68
N SER A 144 2.52 11.65 14.13
CA SER A 144 2.73 11.51 12.70
C SER A 144 1.92 10.34 12.13
N GLU A 145 1.26 10.58 10.99
CA GLU A 145 0.46 9.57 10.30
C GLU A 145 1.36 8.42 9.83
N CYS A 146 1.04 7.20 10.25
CA CYS A 146 1.78 5.99 9.88
C CYS A 146 1.14 5.33 8.66
N TRP A 147 -0.19 5.19 8.67
CA TRP A 147 -0.94 4.66 7.54
C TRP A 147 -2.42 5.02 7.64
N ARG A 148 -3.12 4.95 6.51
CA ARG A 148 -4.57 5.14 6.43
C ARG A 148 -5.21 4.20 5.42
N ILE A 149 -6.47 3.85 5.68
CA ILE A 149 -7.37 3.15 4.76
C ILE A 149 -8.55 4.08 4.46
N PHE A 150 -8.87 4.24 3.18
CA PHE A 150 -10.01 5.05 2.77
C PHE A 150 -10.65 4.46 1.52
N GLY A 151 -11.95 4.65 1.39
CA GLY A 151 -12.68 4.29 0.18
C GLY A 151 -12.77 5.46 -0.80
N LYS A 152 -13.24 5.19 -2.03
CA LYS A 152 -13.66 6.26 -2.93
C LYS A 152 -14.71 7.14 -2.24
N ASP A 153 -14.54 8.46 -2.33
CA ASP A 153 -15.24 9.47 -1.53
C ASP A 153 -16.76 9.32 -1.49
N ILE A 154 -17.40 8.85 -2.57
CA ILE A 154 -18.84 8.58 -2.62
C ILE A 154 -19.10 7.34 -3.48
N ILE A 155 -19.73 6.31 -2.91
CA ILE A 155 -20.36 5.22 -3.65
C ILE A 155 -21.87 5.30 -3.40
N ASN A 156 -22.67 5.48 -4.44
CA ASN A 156 -24.14 5.56 -4.35
C ASN A 156 -24.66 6.59 -3.31
N GLY A 157 -23.99 7.73 -3.17
CA GLY A 157 -24.35 8.77 -2.20
C GLY A 157 -23.82 8.54 -0.77
N VAL A 158 -23.09 7.44 -0.53
CA VAL A 158 -22.51 7.13 0.78
C VAL A 158 -21.02 7.45 0.77
N LYS A 159 -20.59 8.34 1.68
CA LYS A 159 -19.18 8.58 1.93
C LYS A 159 -18.57 7.40 2.66
N LEU A 160 -17.56 6.77 2.05
CA LEU A 160 -16.85 5.69 2.72
C LEU A 160 -16.00 6.24 3.87
N PRO A 161 -15.96 5.56 5.02
CA PRO A 161 -15.20 6.02 6.18
C PRO A 161 -13.69 6.03 5.87
N HIS A 162 -12.96 6.89 6.59
CA HIS A 162 -11.50 6.89 6.59
C HIS A 162 -11.04 6.32 7.93
N PHE A 163 -10.03 5.47 7.91
CA PHE A 163 -9.39 4.95 9.11
C PHE A 163 -7.91 5.33 9.06
N VAL A 164 -7.45 6.13 10.01
CA VAL A 164 -6.10 6.68 10.06
C VAL A 164 -5.44 6.21 11.35
N VAL A 165 -4.17 5.84 11.27
CA VAL A 165 -3.36 5.45 12.42
C VAL A 165 -2.12 6.32 12.48
N CYS A 166 -1.87 6.90 13.65
CA CYS A 166 -0.71 7.71 13.99
C CYS A 166 0.23 6.97 14.96
N GLY A 167 1.47 7.46 15.09
CA GLY A 167 2.49 6.79 15.93
C GLY A 167 2.10 6.66 17.41
N ASN A 168 1.42 7.66 17.96
CA ASN A 168 0.94 7.67 19.34
C ASN A 168 -0.32 6.81 19.59
N ASP A 169 -0.84 6.11 18.57
CA ASP A 169 -1.93 5.13 18.73
C ASP A 169 -1.43 3.73 19.13
N SER A 170 -0.10 3.51 19.13
CA SER A 170 0.59 2.25 19.42
C SER A 170 0.63 1.86 20.90
#